data_AF-B6H247-F1
#
_entry.id   AF-B6H247-F1
#
_cell.length_a   1.000
_cell.length_b   1.000
_cell.length_c   1.000
_cell.angle_alpha   90.00
_cell.angle_beta   90.00
_cell.angle_gamma   90.00
#
_symmetry.space_group_name_H-M   'P 1'
#
loop_
_entity.id
_entity.type
_entity.pdbx_description
1 polymer ?
#
loop_
_entity_poly.entity_id
_entity_poly.type
_entity_poly.pdbx_seq_one_letter_code
_entity_poly.pdbx_strand_id
1 'polypeptide(L)'
;MSPTYKKMFEARQTFKPVRRYGQPDGRKPSREKSEYWKNSQRTTENDEDEERLRLCYEELETVKRNHSQNEQKMFADESMIPPGPLKRDYDAMRQDPTWYLRKELIEDCFGRGCCCARGCDCCRNRASAYYKRGVGHCTTDCGCCASERGFEYTAGEKQQIVEQFDKMLRSRNPSYIVKMAEAYFVKPLEQKVLEQVQKKKVQKKRVWWKQLL
;
A
#
# COMPACT_ATOMS: atom_id res chain seq x y z
N MET A 1 23.13 17.72 2.87
CA MET A 1 21.65 17.81 2.78
C MET A 1 21.29 19.21 2.27
N SER A 2 20.41 19.33 1.29
CA SER A 2 20.09 20.62 0.64
C SER A 2 19.44 21.60 1.64
N PRO A 3 19.86 22.89 1.68
CA PRO A 3 19.32 23.92 2.58
C PRO A 3 17.80 24.13 2.46
N THR A 4 17.21 23.75 1.32
CA THR A 4 15.78 23.88 1.02
C THR A 4 14.92 22.91 1.86
N TYR A 5 15.47 21.75 2.24
CA TYR A 5 14.72 20.71 2.94
C TYR A 5 14.49 21.05 4.42
N LYS A 6 15.43 21.77 5.04
CA LYS A 6 15.34 22.17 6.46
C LYS A 6 14.27 23.25 6.69
N LYS A 7 14.12 24.19 5.75
CA LYS A 7 13.11 25.26 5.80
C LYS A 7 11.66 24.75 5.66
N MET A 8 11.44 23.64 4.96
CA MET A 8 10.11 23.04 4.83
C MET A 8 9.64 22.29 6.09
N PHE A 9 10.58 21.83 6.92
CA PHE A 9 10.29 21.07 8.14
C PHE A 9 9.91 22.00 9.31
N GLU A 10 10.58 23.15 9.42
CA GLU A 10 10.34 24.14 10.49
C GLU A 10 9.02 24.92 10.30
N ALA A 11 8.54 25.09 9.06
CA ALA A 11 7.31 25.84 8.76
C ALA A 11 5.99 25.12 9.15
N ARG A 12 6.05 23.86 9.59
CA ARG A 12 4.85 23.05 9.96
C ARG A 12 4.60 22.93 11.46
N GLN A 13 5.35 23.63 12.32
CA GLN A 13 5.23 23.49 13.79
C GLN A 13 4.58 24.68 14.53
N THR A 14 3.63 25.41 13.93
CA THR A 14 2.87 26.44 14.67
C THR A 14 1.40 26.05 14.83
N PHE A 15 1.15 25.02 15.63
CA PHE A 15 -0.19 24.72 16.15
C PHE A 15 -0.41 25.49 17.45
N LYS A 16 -1.28 26.50 17.44
CA LYS A 16 -1.74 27.15 18.69
C LYS A 16 -2.99 26.40 19.18
N PRO A 17 -2.99 25.79 20.38
CA PRO A 17 -4.20 25.16 20.89
C PRO A 17 -5.19 26.21 21.38
N VAL A 18 -6.41 26.15 20.85
CA VAL A 18 -7.62 26.76 21.42
C VAL A 18 -8.05 25.91 22.63
N ARG A 19 -8.50 26.56 23.71
CA ARG A 19 -8.86 25.98 25.03
C ARG A 19 -9.48 24.58 24.98
N ARG A 20 -8.98 23.66 25.81
CA ARG A 20 -9.58 22.33 26.06
C ARG A 20 -10.87 22.42 26.89
N TYR A 21 -11.85 21.60 26.53
CA TYR A 21 -13.00 21.21 27.34
C TYR A 21 -12.56 20.72 28.74
N GLY A 22 -13.27 21.14 29.80
CA GLY A 22 -13.04 20.68 31.19
C GLY A 22 -12.42 21.68 32.16
N GLN A 23 -12.54 23.00 31.96
CA GLN A 23 -12.12 23.97 32.99
C GLN A 23 -13.04 23.90 34.22
N PRO A 24 -12.51 23.67 35.44
CA PRO A 24 -13.30 23.52 36.66
C PRO A 24 -13.84 24.86 37.15
N ASP A 25 -15.09 24.84 37.65
CA ASP A 25 -15.74 25.98 38.30
C ASP A 25 -15.01 26.36 39.60
N GLY A 26 -14.84 27.66 39.83
CA GLY A 26 -13.84 28.27 40.72
C GLY A 26 -14.05 28.10 42.22
N ARG A 27 -14.58 26.97 42.71
CA ARG A 27 -14.63 26.66 44.15
C ARG A 27 -13.52 25.67 44.52
N LYS A 28 -12.56 26.13 45.32
CA LYS A 28 -11.45 25.33 45.84
C LYS A 28 -11.99 24.24 46.79
N PRO A 29 -11.77 22.94 46.52
CA PRO A 29 -11.93 21.90 47.53
C PRO A 29 -10.80 22.01 48.57
N SER A 30 -11.06 21.60 49.80
CA SER A 30 -10.07 21.59 50.88
C SER A 30 -8.84 20.74 50.51
N ARG A 31 -7.68 21.24 50.92
CA ARG A 31 -6.33 20.84 50.50
C ARG A 31 -6.06 19.33 50.59
N GLU A 32 -6.68 18.63 51.54
CA GLU A 32 -6.42 17.21 51.81
C GLU A 32 -7.18 16.23 50.91
N LYS A 33 -8.37 16.58 50.37
CA LYS A 33 -9.11 15.66 49.48
C LYS A 33 -8.64 15.74 48.01
N SER A 34 -7.95 16.81 47.63
CA SER A 34 -7.40 16.99 46.27
C SER A 34 -6.17 16.11 46.00
N GLU A 35 -5.33 15.85 47.01
CA GLU A 35 -4.08 15.09 46.83
C GLU A 35 -4.35 13.58 46.76
N TYR A 36 -5.33 13.07 47.51
CA TYR A 36 -5.66 11.64 47.51
C TYR A 36 -6.25 11.17 46.16
N TRP A 37 -7.14 11.93 45.53
CA TRP A 37 -7.68 11.60 44.20
C TRP A 37 -6.71 11.88 43.05
N LYS A 38 -5.79 12.85 43.18
CA LYS A 38 -4.77 13.14 42.16
C LYS A 38 -3.63 12.14 42.16
N ASN A 39 -3.30 11.53 43.29
CA ASN A 39 -2.24 10.54 43.40
C ASN A 39 -2.74 9.10 43.19
N SER A 40 -4.02 8.80 43.45
CA SER A 40 -4.57 7.44 43.29
C SER A 40 -4.88 7.05 41.83
N GLN A 41 -5.04 8.03 40.93
CA GLN A 41 -5.33 7.78 39.49
C GLN A 41 -4.17 8.08 38.53
N ARG A 42 -3.00 8.52 39.00
CA ARG A 42 -1.97 9.12 38.11
C ARG A 42 -0.74 8.24 37.84
N THR A 43 -0.52 7.15 38.57
CA THR A 43 0.81 6.53 38.60
C THR A 43 0.90 5.14 37.98
N THR A 44 -0.17 4.60 37.40
CA THR A 44 -0.12 3.29 36.73
C THR A 44 -0.57 3.36 35.27
N GLU A 45 -1.66 4.07 34.99
CA GLU A 45 -2.17 4.22 33.60
C GLU A 45 -1.24 5.07 32.71
N ASN A 46 -0.57 6.09 33.25
CA ASN A 46 0.34 6.94 32.45
C ASN A 46 1.64 6.22 32.08
N ASP A 47 2.20 5.42 32.99
CA ASP A 47 3.48 4.73 32.76
C ASP A 47 3.28 3.57 31.75
N GLU A 48 2.14 2.86 31.83
CA GLU A 48 1.75 1.85 30.84
C GLU A 48 1.47 2.47 29.46
N ASP A 49 0.81 3.63 29.40
CA ASP A 49 0.56 4.32 28.14
C ASP A 49 1.84 4.92 27.52
N GLU A 50 2.78 5.40 28.34
CA GLU A 50 4.11 5.84 27.89
C GLU A 50 4.95 4.68 27.33
N GLU A 51 4.92 3.53 28.00
CA GLU A 51 5.58 2.31 27.52
C GLU A 51 4.97 1.83 26.20
N ARG A 52 3.64 1.77 26.10
CA ARG A 52 2.93 1.42 24.86
C ARG A 52 3.26 2.39 23.73
N LEU A 53 3.36 3.68 24.04
CA LEU A 53 3.74 4.70 23.07
C LEU A 53 5.17 4.50 22.59
N ARG A 54 6.11 4.17 23.48
CA ARG A 54 7.51 3.86 23.12
C ARG A 54 7.57 2.64 22.18
N LEU A 55 6.88 1.56 22.53
CA LEU A 55 6.78 0.35 21.69
C LEU A 55 6.22 0.68 20.30
N CYS A 56 5.13 1.45 20.23
CA CYS A 56 4.56 1.90 18.96
C CYS A 56 5.56 2.70 18.11
N TYR A 57 6.38 3.55 18.73
CA TYR A 57 7.41 4.30 18.00
C TYR A 57 8.54 3.41 17.47
N GLU A 58 8.98 2.44 18.26
CA GLU A 58 9.99 1.46 17.84
C GLU A 58 9.49 0.58 16.68
N GLU A 59 8.24 0.12 16.75
CA GLU A 59 7.58 -0.62 15.66
C GLU A 59 7.46 0.24 14.40
N LEU A 60 6.98 1.48 14.53
CA LEU A 60 6.83 2.41 13.40
C LEU A 60 8.17 2.65 12.70
N GLU A 61 9.24 2.82 13.47
CA GLU A 61 10.57 3.03 12.93
C GLU A 61 11.11 1.78 12.22
N THR A 62 10.85 0.60 12.77
CA THR A 62 11.18 -0.69 12.13
C THR A 62 10.45 -0.85 10.81
N VAL A 63 9.14 -0.57 10.78
CA VAL A 63 8.32 -0.62 9.55
C VAL A 63 8.84 0.35 8.49
N LYS A 64 9.22 1.57 8.88
CA LYS A 64 9.79 2.56 7.95
C LYS A 64 11.11 2.09 7.34
N ARG A 65 12.00 1.49 8.14
CA ARG A 65 13.26 0.92 7.64
C ARG A 65 13.02 -0.21 6.67
N ASN A 66 12.15 -1.16 7.04
CA ASN A 66 11.78 -2.28 6.17
C ASN A 66 11.16 -1.79 4.85
N HIS A 67 10.28 -0.79 4.91
CA HIS A 67 9.71 -0.17 3.71
C HIS A 67 10.81 0.42 2.81
N SER A 68 11.75 1.18 3.37
CA SER A 68 12.89 1.74 2.61
C SER A 68 13.74 0.65 1.94
N GLN A 69 14.04 -0.43 2.66
CA GLN A 69 14.78 -1.57 2.12
C GLN A 69 14.01 -2.28 0.99
N ASN A 70 12.70 -2.47 1.15
CA ASN A 70 11.84 -3.08 0.13
C ASN A 70 11.77 -2.24 -1.14
N GLU A 71 11.68 -0.90 -1.01
CA GLU A 71 11.73 0.01 -2.15
C GLU A 71 13.06 -0.08 -2.91
N GLN A 72 14.18 -0.15 -2.20
CA GLN A 72 15.51 -0.32 -2.81
C GLN A 72 15.65 -1.66 -3.51
N LYS A 73 15.17 -2.74 -2.89
CA LYS A 73 15.18 -4.08 -3.48
C LYS A 73 14.32 -4.14 -4.75
N MET A 74 13.10 -3.63 -4.70
CA MET A 74 12.24 -3.55 -5.89
C MET A 74 12.90 -2.75 -7.01
N PHE A 75 13.52 -1.61 -6.70
CA PHE A 75 14.25 -0.83 -7.70
C PHE A 75 15.41 -1.62 -8.31
N ALA A 76 16.18 -2.34 -7.50
CA ALA A 76 17.28 -3.18 -7.98
C ALA A 76 16.76 -4.27 -8.92
N ASP A 77 15.71 -5.00 -8.53
CA ASP A 77 15.10 -6.06 -9.34
C ASP A 77 14.52 -5.50 -10.66
N GLU A 78 13.79 -4.38 -10.61
CA GLU A 78 13.24 -3.72 -11.80
C GLU A 78 14.35 -3.20 -12.74
N SER A 79 15.51 -2.82 -12.21
CA SER A 79 16.65 -2.35 -12.99
C SER A 79 17.36 -3.46 -13.77
N MET A 80 17.17 -4.73 -13.36
CA MET A 80 17.72 -5.89 -14.07
C MET A 80 16.92 -6.26 -15.32
N ILE A 81 15.73 -5.67 -15.54
CA ILE A 81 14.95 -5.89 -16.75
C ILE A 81 15.66 -5.18 -17.92
N PRO A 82 16.12 -5.91 -18.96
CA PRO A 82 16.90 -5.31 -20.03
C PRO A 82 16.08 -4.29 -20.82
N PRO A 83 16.71 -3.19 -21.29
CA PRO A 83 16.03 -2.22 -22.12
C PRO A 83 15.50 -2.89 -23.40
N GLY A 84 14.25 -2.60 -23.76
CA GLY A 84 13.61 -3.20 -24.92
C GLY A 84 12.08 -3.17 -24.85
N PRO A 85 11.39 -3.90 -25.75
CA PRO A 85 9.94 -4.02 -25.73
C PRO A 85 9.39 -4.47 -24.37
N LEU A 86 10.02 -5.48 -23.77
CA LEU A 86 9.62 -6.04 -22.47
C LEU A 86 9.60 -4.98 -21.36
N LYS A 87 10.68 -4.20 -21.21
CA LYS A 87 10.76 -3.12 -20.23
C LYS A 87 9.74 -2.01 -20.50
N ARG A 88 9.54 -1.65 -21.78
CA ARG A 88 8.55 -0.63 -22.16
C ARG A 88 7.14 -1.04 -21.80
N ASP A 89 6.77 -2.30 -22.04
CA ASP A 89 5.44 -2.81 -21.73
C ASP A 89 5.23 -2.91 -20.22
N TYR A 90 6.25 -3.37 -19.47
CA TYR A 90 6.25 -3.33 -18.00
C TYR A 90 6.02 -1.90 -17.47
N ASP A 91 6.83 -0.93 -17.93
CA ASP A 91 6.73 0.46 -17.47
C ASP A 91 5.39 1.11 -17.82
N ALA A 92 4.90 0.88 -19.04
CA ALA A 92 3.61 1.40 -19.49
C ALA A 92 2.45 0.83 -18.67
N MET A 93 2.51 -0.46 -18.34
CA MET A 93 1.50 -1.10 -17.50
C MET A 93 1.56 -0.57 -16.06
N ARG A 94 2.76 -0.36 -15.50
CA ARG A 94 2.95 0.16 -14.14
C ARG A 94 2.55 1.63 -13.97
N GLN A 95 2.33 2.38 -15.05
CA GLN A 95 1.74 3.71 -15.01
C GLN A 95 0.24 3.69 -14.70
N ASP A 96 -0.46 2.58 -14.95
CA ASP A 96 -1.86 2.41 -14.58
C ASP A 96 -1.96 2.19 -13.05
N PRO A 97 -2.62 3.08 -12.29
CA PRO A 97 -2.79 2.91 -10.85
C PRO A 97 -3.61 1.67 -10.48
N THR A 98 -4.27 1.01 -11.44
CA THR A 98 -5.06 -0.20 -11.27
C THR A 98 -4.43 -1.43 -11.90
N TRP A 99 -3.16 -1.36 -12.34
CA TRP A 99 -2.44 -2.47 -13.01
C TRP A 99 -2.51 -3.81 -12.26
N TYR A 100 -2.58 -3.76 -10.93
CA TYR A 100 -2.63 -4.94 -10.10
C TYR A 100 -4.01 -5.60 -10.12
N LEU A 101 -5.10 -4.89 -10.47
CA LEU A 101 -6.46 -5.44 -10.58
C LEU A 101 -6.71 -6.18 -11.90
N ARG A 102 -5.65 -6.55 -12.62
CA ARG A 102 -5.76 -7.35 -13.83
C ARG A 102 -6.34 -8.74 -13.54
N LYS A 103 -7.08 -9.27 -14.51
CA LYS A 103 -7.77 -10.57 -14.40
C LYS A 103 -6.81 -11.68 -13.94
N GLU A 104 -5.62 -11.74 -14.53
CA GLU A 104 -4.63 -12.77 -14.25
C GLU A 104 -4.19 -12.75 -12.78
N LEU A 105 -3.99 -11.56 -12.21
CA LEU A 105 -3.59 -11.37 -10.81
C LEU A 105 -4.73 -11.58 -9.83
N ILE A 106 -5.95 -11.17 -10.20
CA ILE A 106 -7.17 -11.46 -9.42
C ILE A 106 -7.38 -12.97 -9.32
N GLU A 107 -7.29 -13.69 -10.44
CA GLU A 107 -7.45 -15.14 -10.48
C GLU A 107 -6.33 -15.87 -9.73
N ASP A 108 -5.09 -15.37 -9.78
CA ASP A 108 -3.99 -15.92 -8.97
C ASP A 108 -4.26 -15.73 -7.47
N CYS A 109 -4.68 -14.52 -7.07
CA CYS A 109 -5.08 -14.21 -5.70
C CYS A 109 -6.25 -15.08 -5.23
N PHE A 110 -7.26 -15.29 -6.09
CA PHE A 110 -8.39 -16.16 -5.83
C PHE A 110 -7.95 -17.63 -5.68
N GLY A 111 -7.15 -18.15 -6.61
CA GLY A 111 -6.67 -19.54 -6.59
C GLY A 111 -5.78 -19.87 -5.39
N ARG A 112 -5.11 -18.87 -4.82
CA ARG A 112 -4.33 -19.00 -3.57
C ARG A 112 -5.16 -18.88 -2.29
N GLY A 113 -6.47 -18.65 -2.40
CA GLY A 113 -7.36 -18.46 -1.24
C GLY A 113 -7.16 -17.13 -0.50
N CYS A 114 -6.60 -16.11 -1.16
CA CYS A 114 -6.36 -14.80 -0.56
C CYS A 114 -7.64 -13.90 -0.60
N CYS A 115 -7.50 -12.59 -0.35
CA CYS A 115 -8.63 -11.65 -0.24
C CYS A 115 -9.64 -11.70 -1.40
N CYS A 116 -9.19 -11.96 -2.63
CA CYS A 116 -10.10 -12.05 -3.79
C CYS A 116 -11.08 -13.23 -3.71
N ALA A 117 -10.68 -14.35 -3.08
CA ALA A 117 -11.58 -15.49 -2.87
C ALA A 117 -12.71 -15.17 -1.87
N ARG A 118 -12.46 -14.24 -0.94
CA ARG A 118 -13.41 -13.84 0.10
C ARG A 118 -14.40 -12.76 -0.33
N GLY A 119 -14.11 -12.05 -1.43
CA GLY A 119 -14.95 -10.94 -1.89
C GLY A 119 -14.92 -9.70 -0.98
N CYS A 120 -13.88 -9.51 -0.15
CA CYS A 120 -13.81 -8.39 0.80
C CYS A 120 -13.46 -7.02 0.17
N ASP A 121 -13.28 -6.97 -1.16
CA ASP A 121 -12.97 -5.78 -1.98
C ASP A 121 -11.77 -4.91 -1.55
N CYS A 122 -10.97 -5.35 -0.57
CA CYS A 122 -9.83 -4.59 -0.05
C CYS A 122 -8.78 -4.28 -1.13
N CYS A 123 -8.66 -5.14 -2.16
CA CYS A 123 -7.75 -4.92 -3.27
C CYS A 123 -8.22 -3.72 -4.11
N ARG A 124 -9.51 -3.61 -4.44
CA ARG A 124 -10.03 -2.47 -5.22
C ARG A 124 -9.85 -1.14 -4.50
N ASN A 125 -10.02 -1.15 -3.18
CA ASN A 125 -9.91 0.05 -2.35
C ASN A 125 -8.46 0.51 -2.10
N ARG A 126 -7.45 -0.24 -2.57
CA ARG A 126 -6.03 0.06 -2.36
C ARG A 126 -5.47 1.14 -3.30
N ALA A 127 -6.21 1.52 -4.35
CA ALA A 127 -5.75 2.46 -5.39
C ALA A 127 -5.38 3.87 -4.86
N SER A 128 -5.79 4.23 -3.64
CA SER A 128 -5.48 5.50 -2.98
C SER A 128 -4.26 5.47 -2.06
N ALA A 129 -3.46 4.39 -2.07
CA ALA A 129 -2.29 4.27 -1.20
C ALA A 129 -1.28 5.42 -1.40
N TYR A 130 -0.76 5.95 -0.29
CA TYR A 130 0.23 7.04 -0.28
C TYR A 130 1.53 6.64 -1.01
N TYR A 131 1.92 5.37 -0.89
CA TYR A 131 3.06 4.80 -1.60
C TYR A 131 2.62 4.21 -2.93
N LYS A 132 3.23 4.67 -4.03
CA LYS A 132 2.91 4.24 -5.39
C LYS A 132 3.66 3.00 -5.84
N ARG A 133 4.88 2.81 -5.33
CA ARG A 133 5.66 1.57 -5.48
C ARG A 133 5.20 0.59 -4.41
N GLY A 134 5.03 -0.66 -4.78
CA GLY A 134 4.46 -1.71 -3.91
C GLY A 134 2.92 -1.85 -3.91
N VAL A 135 2.19 -1.07 -4.72
CA VAL A 135 0.74 -1.31 -4.89
C VAL A 135 0.52 -2.56 -5.74
N GLY A 136 0.06 -3.66 -5.14
CA GLY A 136 -0.15 -4.97 -5.77
C GLY A 136 -1.28 -5.78 -5.12
N HIS A 137 -1.57 -6.99 -5.63
CA HIS A 137 -2.42 -7.94 -4.91
C HIS A 137 -1.74 -8.39 -3.61
N CYS A 138 -2.57 -8.74 -2.63
CA CYS A 138 -2.10 -9.25 -1.36
C CYS A 138 -1.37 -10.59 -1.55
N THR A 139 -0.17 -10.68 -0.97
CA THR A 139 0.47 -11.96 -0.68
C THR A 139 -0.16 -12.58 0.58
N THR A 140 0.26 -13.80 0.89
CA THR A 140 -0.07 -14.51 2.14
C THR A 140 0.28 -13.73 3.40
N ASP A 141 1.20 -12.76 3.31
CA ASP A 141 1.66 -11.91 4.41
C ASP A 141 0.95 -10.54 4.48
N CYS A 142 -0.10 -10.34 3.68
CA CYS A 142 -0.89 -9.12 3.80
C CYS A 142 -1.60 -9.08 5.17
N GLY A 143 -1.58 -7.92 5.84
CA GLY A 143 -2.29 -7.72 7.11
C GLY A 143 -3.76 -8.18 7.08
N CYS A 144 -4.52 -7.85 6.02
CA CYS A 144 -5.90 -8.32 5.87
C CYS A 144 -6.05 -9.85 5.76
N CYS A 145 -5.02 -10.55 5.27
CA CYS A 145 -5.00 -12.02 5.23
C CYS A 145 -4.55 -12.58 6.59
N ALA A 146 -3.56 -11.97 7.24
CA ALA A 146 -3.08 -12.38 8.56
C ALA A 146 -4.16 -12.22 9.63
N SER A 147 -4.87 -11.09 9.64
CA SER A 147 -5.98 -10.84 10.58
C SER A 147 -7.10 -11.86 10.45
N GLU A 148 -7.47 -12.23 9.22
CA GLU A 148 -8.49 -13.26 8.97
C GLU A 148 -8.01 -14.64 9.40
N ARG A 149 -6.77 -14.97 9.05
CA ARG A 149 -6.15 -16.25 9.36
C ARG A 149 -5.92 -16.44 10.86
N GLY A 150 -5.84 -15.35 11.63
CA GLY A 150 -5.66 -15.36 13.08
C GLY A 150 -4.22 -15.58 13.55
N PHE A 151 -3.25 -15.60 12.62
CA PHE A 151 -1.82 -15.73 12.94
C PHE A 151 -0.94 -15.15 11.83
N GLU A 152 0.28 -14.79 12.20
CA GLU A 152 1.35 -14.47 11.25
C GLU A 152 2.20 -15.69 10.93
N TYR A 153 2.71 -15.79 9.70
CA TYR A 153 3.67 -16.83 9.38
C TYR A 153 5.00 -16.58 10.09
N THR A 154 5.61 -17.62 10.62
CA THR A 154 7.00 -17.62 11.07
C THR A 154 7.95 -17.37 9.89
N ALA A 155 9.19 -16.98 10.19
CA ALA A 155 10.20 -16.80 9.14
C ALA A 155 10.41 -18.06 8.28
N GLY A 156 10.38 -19.25 8.90
CA GLY A 156 10.51 -20.53 8.20
C GLY A 156 9.34 -20.82 7.27
N GLU A 157 8.11 -20.56 7.69
CA GLU A 157 6.92 -20.72 6.84
C GLU A 157 6.91 -19.72 5.68
N LYS A 158 7.32 -18.46 5.92
CA LYS A 158 7.48 -17.47 4.85
C LYS A 158 8.49 -17.94 3.81
N GLN A 159 9.60 -18.54 4.26
CA GLN A 159 10.60 -19.11 3.35
C GLN A 159 10.03 -20.29 2.55
N GLN A 160 9.28 -21.21 3.17
CA GLN A 160 8.63 -22.31 2.46
C GLN A 160 7.65 -21.82 1.38
N ILE A 161 6.89 -20.75 1.66
CA ILE A 161 5.99 -20.14 0.68
C ILE A 161 6.78 -19.59 -0.52
N VAL A 162 7.92 -18.93 -0.28
CA VAL A 162 8.80 -18.42 -1.34
C VAL A 162 9.38 -19.57 -2.17
N GLU A 163 9.85 -20.64 -1.53
CA GLU A 163 10.38 -21.83 -2.20
C GLU A 163 9.32 -22.54 -3.05
N GLN A 164 8.09 -22.66 -2.53
CA GLN A 164 6.97 -23.21 -3.28
C GLN A 164 6.66 -22.37 -4.52
N PHE A 165 6.69 -21.04 -4.39
CA PHE A 165 6.48 -20.14 -5.51
C PHE A 165 7.58 -20.28 -6.58
N ASP A 166 8.85 -20.32 -6.18
CA ASP A 166 9.97 -20.55 -7.11
C ASP A 166 9.84 -21.90 -7.83
N LYS A 167 9.42 -22.96 -7.11
CA LYS A 167 9.13 -24.27 -7.70
C LYS A 167 8.00 -24.21 -8.72
N MET A 168 6.96 -23.42 -8.49
CA MET A 168 5.87 -23.22 -9.47
C MET A 168 6.37 -22.51 -10.73
N LEU A 169 7.20 -21.48 -10.58
CA LEU A 169 7.79 -20.75 -11.71
C LEU A 169 8.74 -21.62 -12.55
N ARG A 170 9.49 -22.52 -11.91
CA ARG A 170 10.44 -23.43 -12.57
C ARG A 170 9.85 -24.78 -12.95
N SER A 171 8.55 -24.98 -12.74
CA SER A 171 7.92 -26.27 -13.01
C SER A 171 7.99 -26.60 -14.50
N ARG A 172 7.99 -27.90 -14.85
CA ARG A 172 7.96 -28.34 -16.26
C ARG A 172 6.70 -27.88 -16.99
N ASN A 173 5.64 -27.56 -16.26
CA ASN A 173 4.43 -27.00 -16.83
C ASN A 173 4.56 -25.46 -16.86
N PRO A 174 4.68 -24.85 -18.06
CA PRO A 174 4.88 -23.42 -18.17
C PRO A 174 3.61 -22.61 -17.88
N SER A 175 2.44 -23.22 -17.66
CA SER A 175 1.18 -22.49 -17.48
C SER A 175 1.26 -21.40 -16.41
N TYR A 176 1.95 -21.66 -15.29
CA TYR A 176 2.06 -20.69 -14.22
C TYR A 176 2.94 -19.49 -14.59
N ILE A 177 4.13 -19.75 -15.14
CA ILE A 177 5.05 -18.69 -15.56
C ILE A 177 4.49 -17.88 -16.74
N VAL A 178 3.77 -18.53 -17.67
CA VAL A 178 3.08 -17.85 -18.77
C VAL A 178 2.01 -16.91 -18.23
N LYS A 179 1.16 -17.37 -17.30
CA LYS A 179 0.14 -16.53 -16.65
C LYS A 179 0.77 -15.31 -15.95
N MET A 180 1.89 -15.51 -15.24
CA MET A 180 2.62 -14.40 -14.62
C MET A 180 3.23 -13.48 -15.68
N ALA A 181 3.78 -14.02 -16.76
CA ALA A 181 4.32 -13.20 -17.84
C ALA A 181 3.24 -12.34 -18.51
N GLU A 182 2.04 -12.89 -18.73
CA GLU A 182 0.88 -12.18 -19.26
C GLU A 182 0.46 -11.03 -18.33
N ALA A 183 0.39 -11.31 -17.03
CA ALA A 183 0.03 -10.33 -16.01
C ALA A 183 1.00 -9.14 -15.97
N TYR A 184 2.31 -9.41 -16.05
CA TYR A 184 3.37 -8.42 -15.79
C TYR A 184 4.03 -7.82 -17.04
N PHE A 185 3.88 -8.44 -18.20
CA PHE A 185 4.65 -8.03 -19.38
C PHE A 185 3.85 -7.94 -20.67
N VAL A 186 2.58 -8.38 -20.67
CA VAL A 186 1.72 -8.28 -21.86
C VAL A 186 0.69 -7.18 -21.65
N LYS A 187 0.72 -6.15 -22.50
CA LYS A 187 -0.24 -5.05 -22.45
C LYS A 187 -1.66 -5.55 -22.81
N PRO A 188 -2.71 -5.21 -22.04
CA PRO A 188 -4.09 -5.59 -22.37
C PRO A 188 -4.49 -5.06 -23.76
N LEU A 189 -5.07 -5.93 -24.59
CA LEU A 189 -5.52 -5.57 -25.94
C LEU A 189 -6.63 -4.50 -25.93
N GLU A 190 -7.36 -4.38 -24.82
CA GLU A 190 -8.53 -3.50 -24.65
C GLU A 190 -8.21 -2.01 -24.81
N GLN A 191 -6.98 -1.59 -24.48
CA GLN A 191 -6.55 -0.20 -24.64
C GLN A 191 -6.49 0.20 -26.14
N LYS A 192 -6.14 -0.74 -27.03
CA LYS A 192 -6.17 -0.48 -28.48
C LYS A 192 -7.60 -0.32 -28.99
N VAL A 193 -8.57 -1.04 -28.44
CA VAL A 193 -9.99 -0.93 -28.84
C VAL A 193 -10.56 0.41 -28.40
N LEU A 194 -10.32 0.84 -27.16
CA LEU A 194 -10.78 2.15 -26.65
C LEU A 194 -10.13 3.33 -27.37
N GLU A 195 -8.82 3.28 -27.64
CA GLU A 195 -8.13 4.31 -28.41
C GLU A 195 -8.62 4.36 -29.87
N GLN A 196 -8.88 3.22 -30.50
CA GLN A 196 -9.45 3.16 -31.85
C GLN A 196 -10.88 3.70 -31.89
N VAL A 197 -11.71 3.41 -30.88
CA VAL A 197 -13.07 3.94 -30.74
C VAL A 197 -13.06 5.46 -30.52
N GLN A 198 -12.15 5.97 -29.68
CA GLN A 198 -11.99 7.42 -29.48
C GLN A 198 -11.47 8.12 -30.74
N LYS A 199 -10.47 7.56 -31.44
CA LYS A 199 -9.99 8.09 -32.72
C LYS A 199 -11.10 8.14 -33.78
N LYS A 200 -11.91 7.08 -33.88
CA LYS A 200 -13.09 7.04 -34.78
C LYS A 200 -14.14 8.11 -34.41
N LYS A 201 -14.41 8.34 -33.12
CA LYS A 201 -15.33 9.40 -32.66
C LYS A 201 -14.83 10.81 -33.00
N VAL A 202 -13.53 11.09 -32.81
CA VAL A 202 -12.92 12.38 -33.15
C VAL A 202 -12.93 12.63 -34.65
N GLN A 203 -12.65 11.59 -35.46
CA GLN A 203 -12.66 11.69 -36.91
C GLN A 203 -14.07 11.91 -37.47
N LYS A 204 -15.09 11.23 -36.91
CA LYS A 204 -16.50 11.43 -37.28
C LYS A 204 -16.99 12.85 -36.96
N LYS A 205 -16.59 13.42 -35.81
CA LYS A 205 -16.83 14.84 -35.50
C LYS A 205 -16.19 15.76 -36.53
N ARG A 206 -14.90 15.57 -36.87
CA ARG A 206 -14.21 16.42 -37.86
C ARG A 206 -14.85 16.38 -39.26
N VAL A 207 -15.38 15.23 -39.69
CA VAL A 207 -16.11 15.11 -40.96
C VAL A 207 -17.42 15.88 -40.90
N TRP A 208 -18.16 15.79 -39.78
CA TRP A 208 -19.42 16.50 -39.59
C TRP A 208 -19.24 18.03 -39.61
N TRP A 209 -18.20 18.57 -38.97
CA TRP A 209 -17.87 20.00 -39.01
C TRP A 209 -17.47 20.52 -40.40
N LYS A 210 -16.93 19.66 -41.27
CA LYS A 210 -16.56 20.02 -42.66
C LYS A 210 -17.74 20.04 -43.63
N GLN A 211 -18.88 19.47 -43.24
CA GLN A 211 -20.12 19.47 -44.05
C GLN A 211 -21.08 20.60 -43.67
N LEU A 212 -20.75 21.37 -42.62
CA LEU A 212 -21.54 22.50 -42.10
C LEU A 212 -20.94 23.88 -42.43
N LEU A 213 -19.82 23.89 -43.17
CA LEU A 213 -19.17 25.07 -43.76
C LEU A 213 -19.28 24.95 -45.30
#